data_AF-A0A945LFR2-F1
#
_entry.id   AF-A0A945LFR2-F1
#
_cell.length_a   1.000
_cell.length_b   1.000
_cell.length_c   1.000
_cell.angle_alpha   90.00
_cell.angle_beta   90.00
_cell.angle_gamma   90.00
#
_symmetry.space_group_name_H-M   'P 1'
#
loop_
_entity.id
_entity.type
_entity.pdbx_description
1 polymer ?
#
loop_
_entity_poly.entity_id
_entity_poly.type
_entity_poly.pdbx_seq_one_letter_code
_entity_poly.pdbx_strand_id
1 'polypeptide(L)'
;PDCYGIDMAKMGDFIAFNAAVELLKDTKQENILTEAYEKCKAQAHIPKEEMVNHVQEIYKPFTAEEISSKISELLTPKGTNAEVEIIYQSISDLHASCPDHKGDWYFTGNYPTPGGVKVVNKAFMNYMEGNNARAY
;
A
#
# COMPACT_ATOMS: atom_id res chain seq x y z
N PRO A 1 -10.42 -16.92 -5.91
CA PRO A 1 -9.56 -16.61 -4.74
C PRO A 1 -9.99 -15.25 -4.14
N ASP A 2 -10.37 -15.21 -2.87
CA ASP A 2 -10.83 -13.99 -2.15
C ASP A 2 -9.69 -12.97 -1.94
N CYS A 3 -8.45 -13.44 -2.07
CA CYS A 3 -7.26 -12.64 -2.28
C CYS A 3 -6.88 -12.73 -3.76
N TYR A 4 -6.99 -11.61 -4.49
CA TYR A 4 -6.42 -11.47 -5.82
C TYR A 4 -4.95 -11.92 -5.77
N GLY A 5 -4.49 -12.68 -6.77
CA GLY A 5 -3.19 -13.38 -6.83
C GLY A 5 -1.94 -12.51 -6.83
N ILE A 6 -1.99 -11.37 -6.15
CA ILE A 6 -0.86 -10.56 -5.73
C ILE A 6 -0.22 -11.31 -4.57
N ASP A 7 1.08 -11.59 -4.68
CA ASP A 7 1.87 -12.17 -3.60
C ASP A 7 2.03 -11.12 -2.48
N MET A 8 0.93 -10.80 -1.78
CA MET A 8 0.86 -9.94 -0.58
C MET A 8 1.58 -10.58 0.62
N ALA A 9 2.48 -11.52 0.36
CA ALA A 9 3.31 -12.17 1.35
C ALA A 9 4.17 -11.16 2.11
N LYS A 10 4.59 -10.06 1.48
CA LYS A 10 5.50 -9.06 2.06
C LYS A 10 5.17 -7.65 1.60
N MET A 11 4.78 -6.79 2.53
CA MET A 11 4.39 -5.40 2.20
C MET A 11 5.57 -4.58 1.62
N GLY A 12 6.79 -4.86 2.07
CA GLY A 12 8.00 -4.17 1.61
C GLY A 12 8.40 -4.46 0.16
N ASP A 13 7.78 -5.43 -0.51
CA ASP A 13 8.04 -5.71 -1.92
C ASP A 13 7.22 -4.78 -2.85
N PHE A 14 6.25 -4.03 -2.31
CA PHE A 14 5.46 -3.06 -3.07
C PHE A 14 6.12 -1.68 -3.08
N ILE A 15 6.63 -1.27 -4.25
CA ILE A 15 7.31 0.03 -4.36
C ILE A 15 6.38 1.21 -4.06
N ALA A 16 5.08 1.13 -4.38
CA ALA A 16 4.11 2.16 -4.03
C ALA A 16 3.89 2.29 -2.52
N PHE A 17 3.90 1.18 -1.78
CA PHE A 17 3.87 1.20 -0.32
C PHE A 17 5.14 1.83 0.25
N ASN A 18 6.32 1.41 -0.23
CA ASN A 18 7.60 1.98 0.19
C ASN A 18 7.66 3.49 -0.10
N ALA A 19 7.14 3.93 -1.24
CA ALA A 19 7.03 5.34 -1.59
C ALA A 19 6.13 6.10 -0.60
N ALA A 20 4.94 5.59 -0.27
CA ALA A 20 4.06 6.22 0.72
C ALA A 20 4.72 6.27 2.12
N VAL A 21 5.40 5.20 2.53
CA VAL A 21 6.16 5.18 3.80
C VAL A 21 7.28 6.21 3.80
N GLU A 22 8.03 6.35 2.71
CA GLU A 22 9.12 7.33 2.63
C GLU A 22 8.58 8.77 2.61
N LEU A 23 7.46 9.01 1.92
CA LEU A 23 6.78 10.30 1.97
C LEU A 23 6.32 10.65 3.39
N LEU A 24 5.79 9.69 4.17
CA LEU A 24 5.46 9.93 5.59
C LEU A 24 6.68 10.34 6.41
N LYS A 25 7.86 9.79 6.14
CA LYS A 25 9.10 10.19 6.81
C LYS A 25 9.52 11.59 6.41
N ASP A 26 9.52 11.88 5.11
CA ASP A 26 9.86 13.20 4.56
C ASP A 26 8.94 14.30 5.11
N THR A 27 7.65 13.99 5.31
CA THR A 27 6.66 14.92 5.87
C THR A 27 6.55 14.87 7.39
N LYS A 28 7.34 14.03 8.08
CA LYS A 28 7.34 13.85 9.55
C LYS A 28 5.99 13.39 10.12
N GLN A 29 5.29 12.53 9.38
CA GLN A 29 3.98 11.95 9.71
C GLN A 29 4.07 10.45 10.02
N GLU A 30 5.24 9.98 10.47
CA GLU A 30 5.50 8.57 10.83
C GLU A 30 4.53 8.02 11.89
N ASN A 31 3.90 8.89 12.69
CA ASN A 31 2.87 8.50 13.66
C ASN A 31 1.70 7.76 12.99
N ILE A 32 1.39 8.06 11.72
CA ILE A 32 0.35 7.37 10.94
C ILE A 32 0.64 5.86 10.84
N LEU A 33 1.92 5.47 10.71
CA LEU A 33 2.31 4.06 10.65
C LEU A 33 2.02 3.35 11.98
N THR A 34 2.39 3.98 13.09
CA THR A 34 2.16 3.43 14.43
C THR A 34 0.67 3.34 14.75
N GLU A 35 -0.11 4.38 14.43
CA GLU A 35 -1.56 4.39 14.62
C GLU A 35 -2.25 3.31 13.78
N ALA A 36 -1.90 3.20 12.50
CA ALA A 36 -2.43 2.15 11.63
C ALA A 36 -2.09 0.75 12.16
N TYR A 37 -0.89 0.57 12.74
CA TYR A 37 -0.45 -0.71 13.29
C TYR A 37 -1.27 -1.11 14.51
N GLU A 38 -1.45 -0.20 15.47
CA GLU A 38 -2.25 -0.46 16.67
C GLU A 38 -3.71 -0.78 16.30
N LYS A 39 -4.28 -0.06 15.32
CA LYS A 39 -5.62 -0.35 14.79
C LYS A 39 -5.70 -1.72 14.11
N CYS A 40 -4.70 -2.09 13.30
CA CYS A 40 -4.63 -3.43 12.70
C CYS A 40 -4.58 -4.52 13.78
N LYS A 41 -3.78 -4.32 14.82
CA LYS A 41 -3.62 -5.25 15.93
C LYS A 41 -4.89 -5.42 16.76
N ALA A 42 -5.63 -4.34 16.99
CA ALA A 42 -6.92 -4.38 17.68
C ALA A 42 -7.97 -5.26 16.95
N GLN A 43 -7.81 -5.44 15.64
CA GLN A 43 -8.70 -6.28 14.82
C GLN A 43 -8.22 -7.74 14.70
N ALA A 44 -7.15 -8.15 15.38
CA ALA A 44 -6.58 -9.50 15.20
C ALA A 44 -7.54 -10.65 15.55
N HIS A 45 -8.57 -10.39 16.36
CA HIS A 45 -9.50 -11.41 16.87
C HIS A 45 -10.93 -11.29 16.33
N ILE A 46 -11.23 -10.30 15.47
CA ILE A 46 -12.58 -10.13 14.91
C ILE A 46 -12.74 -10.91 13.59
N PRO A 47 -13.98 -11.26 13.19
CA PRO A 47 -14.25 -11.84 11.88
C PRO A 47 -13.73 -10.95 10.74
N LYS A 48 -13.28 -11.55 9.63
CA LYS A 48 -12.72 -10.80 8.50
C LYS A 48 -13.75 -9.86 7.86
N GLU A 49 -15.02 -10.21 7.97
CA GLU A 49 -16.17 -9.45 7.49
C GLU A 49 -16.38 -8.14 8.26
N GLU A 50 -15.84 -8.04 9.48
CA GLU A 50 -15.91 -6.85 10.34
C GLU A 50 -14.61 -6.03 10.33
N MET A 51 -13.55 -6.53 9.69
CA MET A 51 -12.27 -5.84 9.64
C MET A 51 -12.32 -4.62 8.72
N VAL A 52 -11.68 -3.55 9.17
CA VAL A 52 -11.43 -2.31 8.44
C VAL A 52 -9.99 -2.29 7.94
N ASN A 53 -9.80 -1.78 6.72
CA ASN A 53 -8.49 -1.60 6.12
C ASN A 53 -7.82 -0.32 6.64
N HIS A 54 -6.96 -0.45 7.65
CA HIS A 54 -6.21 0.68 8.20
C HIS A 54 -4.95 1.01 7.40
N VAL A 55 -4.48 0.09 6.54
CA VAL A 55 -3.33 0.33 5.67
C VAL A 55 -3.62 1.45 4.66
N GLN A 56 -4.88 1.63 4.29
CA GLN A 56 -5.32 2.76 3.46
C GLN A 56 -4.95 4.13 4.08
N GLU A 57 -4.85 4.23 5.41
CA GLU A 57 -4.49 5.50 6.08
C GLU A 57 -3.10 6.00 5.71
N ILE A 58 -2.19 5.11 5.30
CA ILE A 58 -0.81 5.43 4.88
C ILE A 58 -0.80 6.17 3.55
N TYR A 59 -1.78 5.91 2.69
CA TYR A 59 -1.88 6.50 1.36
C TYR A 59 -2.68 7.81 1.34
N LYS A 60 -3.64 7.98 2.27
CA LYS A 60 -4.55 9.15 2.32
C LYS A 60 -3.89 10.53 2.25
N PRO A 61 -2.69 10.77 2.83
CA PRO A 61 -2.07 12.09 2.78
C PRO A 61 -1.53 12.47 1.39
N PHE A 62 -1.43 11.52 0.46
CA PHE A 62 -0.72 11.69 -0.80
C PHE A 62 -1.60 11.41 -2.01
N THR A 63 -1.35 12.16 -3.06
CA THR A 63 -1.91 11.96 -4.39
C THR A 63 -1.18 10.83 -5.13
N ALA A 64 -1.80 10.28 -6.17
CA ALA A 64 -1.17 9.25 -6.99
C ALA A 64 0.08 9.79 -7.70
N GLU A 65 0.08 11.06 -8.06
CA GLU A 65 1.20 11.78 -8.67
C GLU A 65 2.38 11.90 -7.71
N GLU A 66 2.14 12.26 -6.44
CA GLU A 66 3.20 12.33 -5.41
C GLU A 66 3.82 10.96 -5.16
N ILE A 67 3.00 9.91 -5.06
CA ILE A 67 3.48 8.53 -4.93
C ILE A 67 4.30 8.14 -6.17
N SER A 68 3.83 8.45 -7.38
CA SER A 68 4.53 8.13 -8.63
C SER A 68 5.88 8.85 -8.75
N SER A 69 5.92 10.12 -8.34
CA SER A 69 7.15 10.90 -8.27
C SER A 69 8.14 10.26 -7.29
N LYS A 70 7.67 9.89 -6.09
CA LYS A 70 8.51 9.22 -5.10
C LYS A 70 9.00 7.84 -5.57
N ILE A 71 8.17 7.08 -6.28
CA ILE A 71 8.60 5.82 -6.90
C ILE A 71 9.73 6.06 -7.91
N SER A 72 9.62 7.11 -8.72
CA SER A 72 10.65 7.50 -9.69
C SER A 72 11.96 7.85 -8.99
N GLU A 73 11.90 8.61 -7.89
CA GLU A 73 13.05 8.92 -7.04
C GLU A 73 13.71 7.64 -6.48
N LEU A 74 12.91 6.75 -5.88
CA LEU A 74 13.39 5.53 -5.23
C LEU A 74 14.02 4.52 -6.22
N LEU A 75 13.53 4.48 -7.45
CA LEU A 75 14.01 3.56 -8.48
C LEU A 75 15.11 4.14 -9.36
N THR A 76 15.35 5.46 -9.30
CA THR A 76 16.42 6.09 -10.07
C THR A 76 17.79 5.72 -9.50
N PRO A 77 18.65 5.03 -10.26
CA PRO A 77 19.96 4.65 -9.76
C PRO A 77 20.85 5.86 -9.48
N LYS A 78 21.69 5.77 -8.44
CA LYS A 78 22.70 6.79 -8.14
C LYS A 78 23.63 7.00 -9.33
N GLY A 79 23.91 8.26 -9.65
CA GLY A 79 24.77 8.63 -10.78
C GLY A 79 24.05 8.75 -12.13
N THR A 80 22.71 8.59 -12.15
CA THR A 80 21.90 8.92 -13.32
C THR A 80 21.91 10.44 -13.53
N ASN A 81 22.35 10.88 -14.71
CA ASN A 81 22.45 12.30 -15.09
C ASN A 81 21.28 12.75 -15.99
N ALA A 82 20.19 11.98 -16.00
CA ALA A 82 18.97 12.27 -16.73
C ALA A 82 17.79 12.29 -15.76
N GLU A 83 16.78 13.09 -16.08
CA GLU A 83 15.50 13.05 -15.39
C GLU A 83 14.78 11.74 -15.73
N VAL A 84 14.32 11.04 -14.69
CA VAL A 84 13.61 9.77 -14.80
C VAL A 84 12.24 9.96 -14.19
N GLU A 85 11.20 9.75 -14.99
CA GLU A 85 9.81 9.73 -14.56
C GLU A 85 9.18 8.39 -14.91
N ILE A 86 8.47 7.80 -13.93
CA ILE A 86 7.66 6.61 -14.12
C ILE A 86 6.21 7.05 -14.17
N ILE A 87 5.63 6.98 -15.37
CA ILE A 87 4.26 7.41 -15.63
C ILE A 87 3.31 6.23 -15.45
N TYR A 88 2.30 6.43 -14.61
CA TYR A 88 1.20 5.49 -14.44
C TYR A 88 -0.08 6.03 -15.08
N GLN A 89 -0.97 5.11 -15.47
CA GLN A 89 -2.32 5.49 -15.91
C GLN A 89 -3.09 6.09 -14.72
N SER A 90 -3.89 7.13 -14.97
CA SER A 90 -4.75 7.71 -13.94
C SER A 90 -5.75 6.67 -13.41
N ILE A 91 -6.16 6.80 -12.14
CA ILE A 91 -7.14 5.88 -11.52
C ILE A 91 -8.48 5.93 -12.28
N SER A 92 -8.89 7.11 -12.75
CA SER A 92 -10.10 7.27 -13.56
C SER A 92 -10.01 6.51 -14.87
N ASP A 93 -8.88 6.59 -15.57
CA ASP A 93 -8.70 5.92 -16.86
C ASP A 93 -8.57 4.41 -16.69
N LEU A 94 -7.95 3.95 -15.60
CA LEU A 94 -7.93 2.53 -15.22
C LEU A 94 -9.36 2.00 -15.03
N HIS A 95 -10.19 2.74 -14.28
CA HIS A 95 -11.59 2.37 -14.06
C HIS A 95 -12.48 2.45 -15.31
N ALA A 96 -12.14 3.33 -16.26
CA ALA A 96 -12.82 3.43 -17.54
C ALA A 96 -12.40 2.29 -18.49
N SER A 97 -11.12 1.91 -18.47
CA SER A 97 -10.56 0.85 -19.33
C SER A 97 -10.98 -0.55 -18.87
N CYS A 98 -11.11 -0.74 -17.56
CA CYS A 98 -11.45 -2.01 -16.92
C CYS A 98 -12.67 -1.86 -15.99
N PRO A 99 -13.89 -1.67 -16.53
CA PRO A 99 -15.06 -1.32 -15.73
C PRO A 99 -15.44 -2.40 -14.71
N ASP A 100 -15.19 -3.67 -14.99
CA ASP A 100 -15.50 -4.80 -14.11
C ASP A 100 -14.34 -5.17 -13.17
N HIS A 101 -13.20 -4.48 -13.26
CA HIS A 101 -11.99 -4.73 -12.45
C HIS A 101 -11.51 -3.46 -11.75
N LYS A 102 -12.12 -3.13 -10.61
CA LYS A 102 -11.88 -1.90 -9.83
C LYS A 102 -10.68 -1.94 -8.89
N GLY A 103 -9.65 -2.71 -9.24
CA GLY A 103 -8.49 -2.93 -8.36
C GLY A 103 -7.49 -1.77 -8.42
N ASP A 104 -7.70 -0.71 -7.64
CA ASP A 104 -6.80 0.46 -7.53
C ASP A 104 -5.87 0.44 -6.30
N TRP A 105 -5.92 -0.66 -5.53
CA TRP A 105 -5.22 -0.88 -4.27
C TRP A 105 -3.72 -0.54 -4.29
N TYR A 106 -3.07 -0.61 -5.45
CA TYR A 106 -1.63 -0.33 -5.59
C TYR A 106 -1.29 1.14 -5.28
N PHE A 107 -2.18 2.09 -5.61
CA PHE A 107 -1.98 3.52 -5.34
C PHE A 107 -2.85 4.04 -4.22
N THR A 108 -4.00 3.42 -3.97
CA THR A 108 -4.97 3.88 -2.97
C THR A 108 -4.85 3.13 -1.66
N GLY A 109 -4.19 1.97 -1.64
CA GLY A 109 -4.25 1.03 -0.54
C GLY A 109 -5.64 0.41 -0.33
N ASN A 110 -6.60 0.58 -1.25
CA ASN A 110 -7.97 0.10 -1.10
C ASN A 110 -8.12 -1.39 -1.47
N TYR A 111 -7.97 -2.28 -0.49
CA TYR A 111 -8.22 -3.71 -0.65
C TYR A 111 -9.71 -4.02 -0.37
N PRO A 112 -10.56 -4.25 -1.38
CA PRO A 112 -12.02 -4.12 -1.22
C PRO A 112 -12.71 -5.41 -0.73
N THR A 113 -12.00 -6.53 -0.61
CA THR A 113 -12.58 -7.81 -0.18
C THR A 113 -12.26 -8.11 1.27
N PRO A 114 -13.16 -8.76 2.05
CA PRO A 114 -12.86 -9.17 3.42
C PRO A 114 -11.58 -10.00 3.54
N GLY A 115 -11.33 -10.90 2.58
CA GLY A 115 -10.07 -11.65 2.49
C GLY A 115 -8.86 -10.74 2.28
N GLY A 116 -8.97 -9.76 1.37
CA GLY A 116 -7.94 -8.75 1.12
C GLY A 116 -7.63 -7.90 2.33
N VAL A 117 -8.66 -7.42 3.05
CA VAL A 117 -8.50 -6.63 4.28
C VAL A 117 -7.76 -7.41 5.36
N LYS A 118 -8.13 -8.67 5.58
CA LYS A 118 -7.44 -9.54 6.54
C LYS A 118 -5.96 -9.73 6.18
N VAL A 119 -5.68 -10.00 4.91
CA VAL A 119 -4.31 -10.24 4.43
C VAL A 119 -3.47 -8.97 4.52
N VAL A 120 -3.98 -7.82 4.09
CA VAL A 120 -3.22 -6.55 4.12
C VAL A 120 -2.94 -6.12 5.56
N ASN A 121 -3.90 -6.21 6.48
CA ASN A 121 -3.68 -5.88 7.88
C ASN A 121 -2.59 -6.76 8.50
N LYS A 122 -2.61 -8.07 8.22
CA LYS A 122 -1.58 -9.00 8.70
C LYS A 122 -0.21 -8.76 8.05
N ALA A 123 -0.16 -8.51 6.74
CA ALA A 123 1.07 -8.20 6.02
C ALA A 123 1.71 -6.90 6.53
N PHE A 124 0.90 -5.89 6.86
CA PHE A 124 1.37 -4.64 7.44
C PHE A 124 1.88 -4.82 8.88
N MET A 125 1.19 -5.60 9.72
CA MET A 125 1.72 -5.96 11.05
C MET A 125 3.07 -6.66 10.95
N ASN A 126 3.19 -7.65 10.06
CA ASN A 126 4.46 -8.35 9.82
C ASN A 126 5.58 -7.37 9.41
N TYR A 127 5.29 -6.41 8.51
CA TYR A 127 6.23 -5.37 8.10
C TYR A 127 6.70 -4.52 9.28
N MET A 128 5.78 -4.05 10.12
CA MET A 128 6.10 -3.22 11.30
C MET A 128 6.91 -3.99 12.36
N GLU A 129 6.69 -5.29 12.48
CA GLU A 129 7.43 -6.17 13.40
C GLU A 129 8.78 -6.66 12.84
N GLY A 130 9.12 -6.33 11.59
CA GLY A 130 10.31 -6.85 10.91
C GLY A 130 10.23 -8.34 10.58
N ASN A 131 9.03 -8.90 10.54
CA ASN A 131 8.77 -10.31 10.27
C ASN A 131 8.61 -10.55 8.75
N ASN A 132 9.47 -11.41 8.18
CA ASN A 132 9.43 -11.78 6.76
C ASN A 132 8.48 -12.94 6.42
N ALA A 133 7.65 -13.39 7.38
CA ALA A 133 6.66 -14.43 7.18
C ALA A 133 5.53 -14.00 6.24
N ARG A 134 5.00 -14.95 5.47
CA ARG A 134 3.86 -14.72 4.57
C ARG A 134 2.59 -14.42 5.36
N ALA A 135 1.75 -13.53 4.84
CA ALA A 135 0.55 -13.06 5.51
C ALA A 135 -0.68 -13.99 5.43
N TYR A 136 -0.67 -15.02 4.55
CA TYR A 136 -1.76 -16.00 4.44
C TYR A 136 -1.46 -17.29 5.19
#